data_AF-A0A7J9N096-F1
#
_entry.id   AF-A0A7J9N096-F1
#
_cell.length_a   1.000
_cell.length_b   1.000
_cell.length_c   1.000
_cell.angle_alpha   90.00
_cell.angle_beta   90.00
_cell.angle_gamma   90.00
#
_symmetry.space_group_name_H-M   'P 1'
#
loop_
_entity.id
_entity.type
_entity.pdbx_description
1 polymer ?
#
loop_
_entity_poly.entity_id
_entity_poly.type
_entity_poly.pdbx_seq_one_letter_code
_entity_poly.pdbx_strand_id
1 'polypeptide(L)' 'NPRLCKSPILNQTTAKFLQAKSHVNAGLAQTKTKKEYKKLMAKVLSSMDSELECEECEKSLTS' A
#
# COMPACT_ATOMS: atom_id res chain seq x y z
N ASN A 1 -26.76 13.45 12.97
CA ASN A 1 -26.82 12.05 13.43
C ASN A 1 -25.41 11.48 13.36
N PRO A 2 -24.62 11.56 14.44
CA PRO A 2 -23.25 11.06 14.50
C PRO A 2 -23.16 9.54 14.62
N ARG A 3 -24.26 8.82 14.31
CA ARG A 3 -24.24 7.37 14.05
C ARG A 3 -23.52 7.13 12.73
N LEU A 4 -22.20 7.27 12.83
CA LEU A 4 -21.26 6.27 12.40
C LEU A 4 -21.63 5.74 11.02
N CYS A 5 -21.18 6.48 10.01
CA CYS A 5 -20.79 5.87 8.76
C CYS A 5 -19.90 4.69 9.18
N LYS A 6 -20.48 3.49 9.23
CA LYS A 6 -19.74 2.27 9.54
C LYS A 6 -18.85 2.09 8.33
N SER A 7 -17.65 2.66 8.40
CA SER A 7 -16.59 2.33 7.46
C SER A 7 -16.57 0.80 7.44
N PRO A 8 -16.75 0.15 6.27
CA PRO A 8 -16.55 -1.28 6.22
C PRO A 8 -15.19 -1.55 6.87
N ILE A 9 -15.14 -2.52 7.79
CA ILE A 9 -13.85 -2.96 8.35
C ILE A 9 -13.05 -3.38 7.13
N LEU A 10 -12.17 -2.49 6.68
CA LEU A 10 -11.37 -2.74 5.52
C LEU A 10 -10.42 -3.84 5.95
N ASN A 11 -10.52 -4.99 5.30
CA ASN A 11 -9.57 -6.06 5.57
C ASN A 11 -8.14 -5.50 5.41
N GLN A 12 -7.20 -6.02 6.20
CA GLN A 12 -5.85 -5.48 6.26
C GLN A 12 -5.21 -5.38 4.86
N THR A 13 -5.51 -6.35 3.99
CA THR A 13 -5.09 -6.38 2.58
C THR A 13 -5.62 -5.19 1.77
N THR A 14 -6.90 -4.85 1.89
CA THR A 14 -7.48 -3.70 1.19
C THR A 14 -6.93 -2.40 1.75
N ALA A 15 -6.68 -2.32 3.06
CA ALA A 15 -6.08 -1.14 3.68
C ALA A 15 -4.66 -0.90 3.16
N LYS A 16 -3.83 -1.95 3.12
CA LYS A 16 -2.48 -1.93 2.54
C LYS A 16 -2.51 -1.57 1.05
N PHE A 17 -3.41 -2.16 0.27
CA PHE A 17 -3.57 -1.82 -1.14
C PHE A 17 -3.93 -0.35 -1.37
N LEU A 18 -4.88 0.19 -0.61
CA LEU A 18 -5.25 1.60 -0.71
C LEU A 18 -4.11 2.53 -0.30
N GLN A 19 -3.34 2.16 0.73
CA GLN A 19 -2.17 2.92 1.16
C GLN A 19 -1.09 2.94 0.08
N ALA A 20 -0.75 1.78 -0.50
CA ALA A 20 0.20 1.67 -1.60
C ALA A 20 -0.26 2.51 -2.80
N LYS A 21 -1.54 2.37 -3.20
CA LYS A 21 -2.13 3.16 -4.30
C LYS A 21 -2.05 4.67 -4.05
N SER A 22 -2.37 5.10 -2.82
CA SER A 22 -2.28 6.51 -2.43
C SER A 22 -0.85 7.04 -2.54
N HIS A 23 0.14 6.27 -2.05
CA HIS A 23 1.55 6.64 -2.11
C HIS A 23 2.05 6.79 -3.56
N VAL A 24 1.70 5.84 -4.44
CA VAL A 24 2.06 5.91 -5.87
C VAL A 24 1.43 7.13 -6.53
N ASN A 25 0.15 7.41 -6.26
CA ASN A 25 -0.54 8.57 -6.82
C ASN A 25 0.09 9.90 -6.37
N ALA A 26 0.47 10.00 -5.10
CA ALA A 26 1.17 11.19 -4.58
C ALA A 26 2.51 11.42 -5.29
N GLY A 27 3.31 10.35 -5.48
CA GLY A 27 4.55 10.43 -6.24
C GLY A 27 4.31 10.79 -7.71
N LEU A 28 3.27 10.21 -8.32
CA LEU A 28 2.91 10.46 -9.72
C LEU A 28 2.51 11.92 -9.94
N ALA A 29 1.74 12.51 -9.04
CA ALA A 29 1.34 13.91 -9.10
C ALA A 29 2.52 14.89 -9.03
N GLN A 30 3.63 14.49 -8.41
CA GLN A 30 4.85 15.28 -8.32
C GLN A 30 5.82 15.08 -9.50
N THR A 31 5.56 14.07 -10.33
CA THR A 31 6.46 13.67 -11.42
C THR A 31 6.30 14.61 -12.61
N LYS A 32 7.38 15.25 -13.06
CA LYS A 32 7.34 16.20 -14.18
C LYS A 32 7.94 15.67 -15.47
N THR A 33 8.76 14.62 -15.36
CA THR A 33 9.50 14.06 -16.50
C THR A 33 9.28 12.55 -16.66
N LYS A 34 9.41 12.08 -17.91
CA LYS A 34 9.35 10.64 -18.23
C LYS A 34 10.41 9.83 -17.48
N LYS A 35 11.57 10.42 -17.19
CA LYS A 35 12.66 9.77 -16.45
C LYS A 35 12.26 9.54 -14.98
N GLU A 36 11.71 10.55 -14.33
CA GLU A 36 11.22 10.44 -12.95
C GLU A 36 10.06 9.44 -12.85
N TYR A 37 9.15 9.42 -13.82
CA TYR A 37 8.06 8.46 -13.89
C TYR A 37 8.59 7.02 -13.92
N LYS A 38 9.54 6.74 -14.83
CA LYS A 38 10.16 5.41 -14.93
C LYS A 38 10.85 5.01 -13.63
N LYS A 39 11.52 5.94 -12.97
CA LYS A 39 12.19 5.70 -11.68
C LYS A 39 11.18 5.38 -10.57
N LEU A 40 10.07 6.12 -10.51
CA LEU A 40 8.97 5.87 -9.57
C LEU A 40 8.37 4.47 -9.79
N MET A 41 8.03 4.11 -11.03
CA MET A 41 7.45 2.80 -11.35
C MET A 41 8.40 1.64 -11.04
N ALA A 42 9.69 1.78 -11.36
CA ALA A 42 10.69 0.77 -11.01
C ALA A 42 10.76 0.55 -9.49
N LYS A 43 10.77 1.63 -8.70
CA LYS A 43 10.80 1.54 -7.23
C LYS A 43 9.56 0.84 -6.68
N VAL A 44 8.38 1.15 -7.22
CA VAL A 44 7.11 0.54 -6.81
C VAL A 44 7.11 -0.96 -7.08
N LEU A 45 7.51 -1.38 -8.28
CA LEU A 45 7.59 -2.80 -8.64
C LEU A 45 8.58 -3.55 -7.73
N SER A 46 9.77 -3.01 -7.51
CA SER A 46 10.76 -3.62 -6.60
C SER A 46 10.27 -3.73 -5.15
N SER A 47 9.45 -2.79 -4.67
CA SER A 47 8.85 -2.90 -3.33
C SER A 47 7.80 -4.01 -3.24
N MET A 48 7.06 -4.26 -4.32
CA MET A 48 6.09 -5.36 -4.38
C MET A 48 6.78 -6.72 -4.42
N ASP A 49 7.92 -6.82 -5.12
CA ASP A 49 8.73 -8.04 -5.15
C ASP A 49 9.33 -8.38 -3.78
N SER A 50 9.54 -7.38 -2.90
CA SER A 50 10.10 -7.56 -1.56
C SER A 50 9.08 -8.00 -0.50
N GLU A 51 7.77 -7.78 -0.73
CA GLU A 51 6.71 -8.13 0.22
C GLU A 51 6.28 -9.61 0.14
N LEU A 52 6.72 -10.35 -0.88
CA LEU A 52 6.41 -11.78 -1.07
C LEU A 52 7.22 -12.73 -0.17
N GLU A 53 8.21 -12.25 0.61
CA GLU A 53 9.00 -13.10 1.51
C GLU A 53 8.56 -13.05 2.99
N CYS A 54 7.42 -12.44 3.31
CA CYS A 54 6.93 -12.41 4.70
C CYS A 54 5.89 -13.50 4.97
N GLU A 55 6.32 -14.76 4.84
CA GLU A 55 5.60 -15.95 5.33
C GLU A 55 5.98 -16.29 6.78
N GLU A 56 6.02 -15.34 7.72
CA GLU A 56 6.02 -15.69 9.15
C GLU A 56 5.67 -14.49 10.04
N CYS A 57 4.38 -14.16 10.15
CA CYS A 57 3.89 -13.32 11.25
C CYS A 57 2.54 -13.82 11.80
N GLU A 58 2.32 -15.14 11.79
CA GLU A 58 1.24 -15.78 12.55
C GLU A 58 1.79 -16.60 13.72
N LYS A 59 2.51 -15.96 14.65
CA LYS A 59 2.81 -16.57 15.96
C LYS A 59 2.75 -15.52 17.06
N SER A 60 1.58 -14.96 17.31
CA SER A 60 1.27 -14.26 18.56
C SER A 60 -0.24 -14.20 18.80
N LEU A 61 -0.91 -15.36 18.77
CA LEU A 61 -2.25 -15.49 19.33
C LEU A 61 -2.40 -16.87 19.98
N THR A 62 -1.78 -17.03 21.15
CA THR A 62 -2.26 -17.85 22.28
C THR A 62 -1.22 -17.76 23.40
N SER A 63 -1.47 -16.94 24.41
CA SER A 63 -1.08 -17.24 25.78
C SER A 63 -2.10 -16.63 26.73
#